data_AF-K7FX09-F1
#
_entry.id   AF-K7FX09-F1
#
_cell.length_a   1.000
_cell.length_b   1.000
_cell.length_c   1.000
_cell.angle_alpha   90.00
_cell.angle_beta   90.00
_cell.angle_gamma   90.00
#
_symmetry.space_group_name_H-M   'P 1'
#
loop_
_entity.id
_entity.type
_entity.pdbx_description
1 polymer ?
#
loop_
_entity_poly.entity_id
_entity_poly.type
_entity_poly.pdbx_seq_one_letter_code
_entity_poly.pdbx_strand_id
1 'polypeptide(L)'
;MQKSDPVVSYRETVSEESNVLCLSKSPNKHNRLYMKARPFPDGLAEDIDKGDVSSRQELKQRARYLAEKYEWDVTEARKIWCFGPDGTGPNILTDITKGVQYLNEIKDSVVAGFQWATKEVGSGSSV
;
A
#
# COMPACT_ATOMS: atom_id res chain seq x y z
N MET A 1 11.09 4.78 40.83
CA MET A 1 11.03 4.32 39.43
C MET A 1 9.57 4.10 39.09
N GLN A 2 8.92 5.08 38.47
CA GLN A 2 7.51 4.98 38.11
C GLN A 2 7.42 4.13 36.84
N LYS A 3 6.70 3.01 36.90
CA LYS A 3 6.51 2.08 35.79
C LYS A 3 5.24 2.51 35.07
N SER A 4 5.35 2.97 33.84
CA SER A 4 4.19 3.30 33.01
C SER A 4 3.41 2.04 32.68
N ASP A 5 2.09 2.19 32.58
CA ASP A 5 1.20 1.09 32.20
C ASP A 5 1.57 0.54 30.81
N PRO A 6 1.37 -0.77 30.59
CA PRO A 6 1.70 -1.39 29.32
C PRO A 6 0.86 -0.76 28.20
N VAL A 7 1.55 -0.23 27.20
CA VAL A 7 0.90 0.31 25.99
C VAL A 7 0.77 -0.83 24.97
N VAL A 8 -0.43 -0.99 24.42
CA VAL A 8 -0.71 -1.90 23.30
C VAL A 8 -0.79 -1.06 22.03
N SER A 9 -0.07 -1.47 20.98
CA SER A 9 -0.18 -0.86 19.66
C SER A 9 -1.39 -1.42 18.91
N TYR A 10 -2.35 -0.57 18.59
CA TYR A 10 -3.45 -0.92 17.70
C TYR A 10 -2.99 -0.80 16.24
N ARG A 11 -3.54 -1.65 15.37
CA ARG A 11 -3.38 -1.56 13.92
C ARG A 11 -4.75 -1.65 13.26
N GLU A 12 -4.90 -0.95 12.16
CA GLU A 12 -6.14 -0.92 11.39
C GLU A 12 -6.01 -1.78 10.13
N THR A 13 -7.14 -2.31 9.66
CA THR A 13 -7.23 -3.06 8.40
C THR A 13 -8.55 -2.73 7.69
N VAL A 14 -8.55 -2.91 6.38
CA VAL A 14 -9.77 -2.81 5.57
C VAL A 14 -10.38 -4.20 5.48
N SER A 15 -11.68 -4.33 5.75
CA SER A 15 -12.38 -5.62 5.72
C SER A 15 -12.92 -6.00 4.35
N GLU A 16 -13.27 -5.01 3.51
CA GLU A 16 -13.92 -5.21 2.22
C GLU A 16 -13.44 -4.17 1.20
N GLU A 17 -13.58 -4.46 -0.10
CA GLU A 17 -13.27 -3.45 -1.13
C GLU A 17 -14.14 -2.20 -0.95
N SER A 18 -13.54 -1.02 -1.08
CA SER A 18 -14.27 0.24 -1.02
C SER A 18 -15.35 0.30 -2.10
N ASN A 19 -16.60 0.46 -1.65
CA ASN A 19 -17.77 0.66 -2.50
C ASN A 19 -17.69 1.94 -3.35
N VAL A 20 -16.94 2.94 -2.90
CA VAL A 20 -16.78 4.23 -3.58
C VAL A 20 -15.36 4.38 -4.09
N LEU A 21 -15.23 4.82 -5.34
CA LEU A 21 -13.96 5.30 -5.89
C LEU A 21 -13.70 6.71 -5.33
N CYS A 22 -12.75 6.82 -4.41
CA CYS A 22 -12.39 8.10 -3.80
C CYS A 22 -11.67 8.98 -4.82
N LEU A 23 -12.09 10.25 -4.94
CA LEU A 23 -11.49 11.24 -5.82
C LEU A 23 -10.80 12.33 -4.99
N SER A 24 -9.52 12.58 -5.27
CA SER A 24 -8.79 13.74 -4.77
C SER A 24 -8.20 14.57 -5.91
N LYS A 25 -8.05 15.87 -5.69
CA LYS A 25 -7.44 16.81 -6.65
C LYS A 25 -6.24 17.48 -6.00
N SER A 26 -5.14 17.59 -6.72
CA SER A 26 -3.99 18.37 -6.24
C SER A 26 -4.34 19.87 -6.12
N PRO A 27 -3.67 20.64 -5.25
CA PRO A 27 -3.93 22.08 -5.10
C PRO A 27 -3.77 22.87 -6.40
N ASN A 28 -2.79 22.49 -7.24
CA ASN A 28 -2.58 23.07 -8.57
C ASN A 28 -3.62 22.63 -9.63
N LYS A 29 -4.59 21.78 -9.26
CA LYS A 29 -5.68 21.24 -10.11
C LYS A 29 -5.23 20.44 -11.34
N HIS A 30 -3.95 20.08 -11.44
CA HIS A 30 -3.43 19.32 -12.59
C HIS A 30 -3.61 17.80 -12.42
N ASN A 31 -3.65 17.30 -11.18
CA ASN A 31 -3.79 15.88 -10.90
C ASN A 31 -5.15 15.56 -10.30
N ARG A 32 -5.77 14.48 -10.80
CA ARG A 32 -6.96 13.86 -10.23
C ARG A 32 -6.62 12.42 -9.88
N LEU A 33 -6.59 12.11 -8.60
CA LEU A 33 -6.28 10.79 -8.08
C LEU A 33 -7.60 10.06 -7.79
N TYR A 34 -7.73 8.87 -8.35
CA TYR A 34 -8.84 7.96 -8.09
C TYR A 34 -8.28 6.73 -7.39
N MET A 35 -8.78 6.42 -6.18
CA MET A 35 -8.25 5.32 -5.38
C MET A 35 -9.38 4.48 -4.80
N LYS A 36 -9.14 3.18 -4.71
CA LYS A 36 -9.91 2.21 -3.92
C LYS A 36 -8.94 1.45 -3.03
N ALA A 37 -9.43 1.08 -1.85
CA ALA A 37 -8.75 0.14 -0.97
C ALA A 37 -9.45 -1.21 -1.04
N ARG A 38 -8.67 -2.30 -0.92
CA ARG A 38 -9.17 -3.67 -0.78
C ARG A 38 -8.36 -4.40 0.28
N PRO A 39 -8.96 -5.35 1.03
CA PRO A 39 -8.21 -6.24 1.91
C PRO A 39 -7.18 -7.03 1.11
N PHE A 40 -6.11 -7.45 1.78
CA PHE A 40 -5.23 -8.46 1.22
C PHE A 40 -5.89 -9.84 1.24
N PRO A 41 -5.50 -10.72 0.30
CA PRO A 41 -5.73 -12.15 0.46
C PRO A 41 -5.06 -12.66 1.74
N ASP A 42 -5.69 -13.65 2.38
CA ASP A 42 -5.18 -14.27 3.60
C ASP A 42 -3.73 -14.76 3.42
N GLY A 43 -2.85 -14.48 4.38
CA GLY A 43 -1.45 -14.91 4.37
C GLY A 43 -0.49 -13.94 3.67
N LEU A 44 -0.97 -13.00 2.85
CA LEU A 44 -0.09 -12.08 2.13
C LEU A 44 0.58 -11.07 3.06
N ALA A 45 -0.13 -10.57 4.08
CA ALA A 45 0.46 -9.66 5.06
C ALA A 45 1.63 -10.31 5.79
N GLU A 46 1.47 -11.57 6.19
CA GLU A 46 2.49 -12.37 6.88
C GLU A 46 3.70 -12.64 5.99
N ASP A 47 3.48 -12.93 4.70
CA ASP A 47 4.57 -13.10 3.74
C ASP A 47 5.34 -11.78 3.51
N ILE A 48 4.67 -10.63 3.56
CA ILE A 48 5.33 -9.32 3.48
C ILE A 48 6.18 -9.10 4.74
N ASP A 49 5.63 -9.35 5.93
CA ASP A 49 6.34 -9.20 7.21
C ASP A 49 7.54 -10.15 7.33
N LYS A 50 7.46 -11.35 6.76
CA LYS A 50 8.59 -12.30 6.67
C LYS A 50 9.65 -11.89 5.65
N GLY A 51 9.29 -11.03 4.70
CA GLY A 51 10.14 -10.63 3.57
C GLY A 51 10.08 -11.57 2.36
N ASP A 52 9.17 -12.56 2.37
CA ASP A 52 8.89 -13.43 1.23
C ASP A 52 8.29 -12.64 0.05
N VAL A 53 7.60 -11.53 0.34
CA VAL A 53 7.18 -10.52 -0.63
C VAL A 53 7.77 -9.17 -0.21
N SER A 54 8.63 -8.57 -1.05
CA SER A 54 9.21 -7.27 -0.71
C SER A 54 9.47 -6.36 -1.91
N SER A 55 9.70 -5.08 -1.61
CA SER A 55 10.09 -4.06 -2.59
C SER A 55 11.43 -4.35 -3.28
N ARG A 56 12.31 -5.14 -2.66
CA ARG A 56 13.68 -5.45 -3.13
C ARG A 56 13.74 -6.55 -4.17
N GLN A 57 12.69 -7.36 -4.30
CA GLN A 57 12.64 -8.46 -5.25
C GLN A 57 12.49 -7.98 -6.70
N GLU A 58 12.96 -8.80 -7.62
CA GLU A 58 12.78 -8.56 -9.05
C GLU A 58 11.28 -8.60 -9.41
N LEU A 59 10.84 -7.65 -10.24
CA LEU A 59 9.42 -7.41 -10.51
C LEU A 59 8.71 -8.63 -11.08
N LYS A 60 9.35 -9.39 -11.98
CA LYS A 60 8.74 -10.57 -12.60
C LYS A 60 8.63 -11.71 -11.61
N GLN A 61 9.68 -11.98 -10.83
CA GLN A 61 9.65 -12.99 -9.78
C GLN A 61 8.55 -12.71 -8.76
N ARG A 62 8.46 -11.47 -8.26
CA ARG A 62 7.42 -11.08 -7.30
C ARG A 62 6.02 -11.21 -7.89
N ALA A 63 5.81 -10.75 -9.12
CA ALA A 63 4.52 -10.86 -9.78
C ALA A 63 4.09 -12.31 -10.00
N ARG A 64 5.04 -13.21 -10.32
CA ARG A 64 4.77 -14.63 -10.47
C ARG A 64 4.37 -15.27 -9.14
N TYR A 65 5.10 -14.97 -8.06
CA TYR A 65 4.78 -15.46 -6.72
C TYR A 65 3.38 -15.03 -6.28
N LEU A 66 3.06 -13.74 -6.46
CA LEU A 66 1.74 -13.20 -6.13
C LEU A 66 0.61 -13.84 -6.95
N ALA A 67 0.86 -14.14 -8.23
CA ALA A 67 -0.14 -14.80 -9.07
C ALA A 67 -0.33 -16.28 -8.71
N GLU A 68 0.75 -17.02 -8.45
CA GLU A 68 0.68 -18.46 -8.15
C GLU A 68 0.12 -18.75 -6.75
N LYS A 69 0.43 -17.93 -5.75
CA LYS A 69 0.02 -18.16 -4.34
C LYS A 69 -1.28 -17.45 -3.97
N TYR A 70 -1.53 -16.26 -4.53
CA TYR A 70 -2.62 -15.38 -4.11
C TYR A 70 -3.59 -15.01 -5.24
N GLU A 71 -3.47 -15.65 -6.41
CA GLU A 71 -4.29 -15.37 -7.59
C GLU A 71 -4.28 -13.88 -8.00
N TRP A 72 -3.20 -13.16 -7.66
CA TRP A 72 -3.07 -11.75 -8.01
C TRP A 72 -2.82 -11.62 -9.51
N ASP A 73 -3.50 -10.67 -10.16
CA ASP A 73 -3.24 -10.38 -11.58
C ASP A 73 -1.76 -10.01 -11.82
N VAL A 74 -1.10 -10.74 -12.71
CA VAL A 74 0.34 -10.58 -13.01
C VAL A 74 0.65 -9.17 -13.53
N THR A 75 -0.28 -8.54 -14.25
CA THR A 75 -0.07 -7.20 -14.82
C THR A 75 -0.17 -6.12 -13.75
N GLU A 76 -1.10 -6.25 -12.82
CA GLU A 76 -1.21 -5.39 -11.62
C GLU A 76 -0.02 -5.58 -10.69
N ALA A 77 0.39 -6.83 -10.42
CA ALA A 77 1.49 -7.14 -9.52
C ALA A 77 2.84 -6.54 -9.99
N ARG A 78 3.03 -6.39 -11.31
CA ARG A 78 4.19 -5.70 -11.89
C ARG A 78 4.15 -4.19 -11.72
N LYS A 79 2.98 -3.62 -11.45
CA LYS A 79 2.75 -2.18 -11.25
C LYS A 79 2.63 -1.78 -9.78
N ILE A 80 3.07 -2.63 -8.87
CA ILE A 80 3.26 -2.25 -7.46
C ILE A 80 4.33 -1.16 -7.37
N TRP A 81 3.95 0.01 -6.86
CA TRP A 81 4.82 1.17 -6.72
C TRP A 81 5.62 1.15 -5.43
N CYS A 82 4.98 0.80 -4.31
CA CYS A 82 5.66 0.73 -3.02
C CYS A 82 4.90 -0.15 -2.02
N PHE A 83 5.62 -0.51 -0.96
CA PHE A 83 5.12 -1.19 0.23
C PHE A 83 5.21 -0.21 1.41
N GLY A 84 4.22 -0.14 2.30
CA GLY A 84 4.18 0.82 3.39
C GLY A 84 3.64 0.22 4.69
N PRO A 85 3.96 0.79 5.86
CA PRO A 85 4.88 1.91 6.07
C PRO A 85 6.37 1.55 5.87
N ASP A 86 7.22 2.57 5.81
CA ASP A 86 8.69 2.51 5.76
C ASP A 86 9.30 1.63 4.63
N GLY A 87 8.58 1.38 3.55
CA GLY A 87 9.07 0.62 2.38
C GLY A 87 8.99 -0.90 2.50
N THR A 88 8.56 -1.43 3.65
CA THR A 88 8.49 -2.88 3.93
C THR A 88 7.21 -3.33 4.61
N GLY A 89 6.35 -2.40 5.05
CA GLY A 89 5.13 -2.78 5.77
C GLY A 89 4.05 -3.44 4.89
N PRO A 90 3.04 -4.06 5.53
CA PRO A 90 1.99 -4.82 4.87
C PRO A 90 0.88 -3.90 4.31
N ASN A 91 1.25 -2.89 3.54
CA ASN A 91 0.34 -2.11 2.71
C ASN A 91 0.95 -1.95 1.31
N ILE A 92 0.16 -2.11 0.26
CA ILE A 92 0.65 -2.05 -1.13
C ILE A 92 -0.07 -0.93 -1.87
N LEU A 93 0.69 -0.10 -2.56
CA LEU A 93 0.16 0.83 -3.56
C LEU A 93 0.42 0.27 -4.96
N THR A 94 -0.64 0.02 -5.73
CA THR A 94 -0.57 -0.52 -7.10
C THR A 94 -1.22 0.44 -8.09
N ASP A 95 -0.52 0.70 -9.20
CA ASP A 95 -1.11 1.40 -10.34
C ASP A 95 -1.96 0.45 -11.20
N ILE A 96 -3.27 0.71 -11.24
CA ILE A 96 -4.24 -0.01 -12.07
C ILE A 96 -4.78 0.86 -13.23
N THR A 97 -4.18 2.03 -13.48
CA THR A 97 -4.65 2.95 -14.51
C THR A 97 -4.38 2.43 -15.92
N LYS A 98 -5.23 2.85 -16.86
CA LYS A 98 -5.15 2.48 -18.28
C LYS A 98 -5.27 3.75 -19.13
N GLY A 99 -4.39 3.89 -20.13
CA GLY A 99 -4.43 5.01 -21.07
C GLY A 99 -3.98 6.38 -20.52
N VAL A 100 -3.38 6.43 -19.33
CA VAL A 100 -2.88 7.68 -18.73
C VAL A 100 -1.41 7.87 -19.10
N GLN A 101 -1.10 9.02 -19.70
CA GLN A 101 0.27 9.43 -20.02
C GLN A 101 0.91 10.15 -18.83
N TYR A 102 2.24 10.19 -18.79
CA TYR A 102 3.02 10.93 -17.79
C TYR A 102 2.80 10.52 -16.33
N LEU A 103 2.16 9.38 -16.07
CA LEU A 103 1.87 8.91 -14.71
C LEU A 103 3.13 8.71 -13.86
N ASN A 104 4.26 8.37 -14.49
CA ASN A 104 5.53 8.24 -13.79
C ASN A 104 6.04 9.57 -13.21
N GLU A 105 5.62 10.73 -13.72
CA GLU A 105 6.02 12.04 -13.21
C GLU A 105 5.47 12.32 -11.81
N ILE A 106 4.32 11.72 -11.46
CA ILE A 106 3.70 11.88 -10.14
C ILE A 106 4.04 10.74 -9.18
N LYS A 107 4.70 9.68 -9.67
CA LYS A 107 4.92 8.44 -8.91
C LYS A 107 5.59 8.71 -7.57
N ASP A 108 6.69 9.46 -7.56
CA ASP A 108 7.45 9.73 -6.34
C ASP A 108 6.64 10.53 -5.32
N SER A 109 5.82 11.49 -5.79
CA SER A 109 4.93 12.27 -4.92
C SER A 109 3.84 11.40 -4.29
N VAL A 110 3.25 10.49 -5.07
CA VAL A 110 2.20 9.59 -4.56
C VAL A 110 2.79 8.55 -3.59
N VAL A 111 3.96 7.99 -3.91
CA VAL A 111 4.67 7.06 -3.02
C VAL A 111 4.99 7.74 -1.70
N ALA A 112 5.56 8.95 -1.71
CA ALA A 112 5.87 9.68 -0.48
C ALA A 112 4.61 9.94 0.38
N GLY A 113 3.52 10.38 -0.25
CA GLY A 113 2.24 10.59 0.45
C GLY A 113 1.67 9.30 1.04
N PHE A 114 1.77 8.19 0.33
CA PHE A 114 1.32 6.87 0.81
C PHE A 114 2.14 6.36 2.00
N GLN A 115 3.46 6.49 1.95
CA GLN A 115 4.33 6.11 3.08
C GLN A 115 3.99 6.90 4.33
N TRP A 116 3.77 8.21 4.19
CA TRP A 116 3.39 9.06 5.32
C TRP A 116 2.01 8.68 5.87
N ALA A 117 1.00 8.55 5.00
CA ALA A 117 -0.36 8.19 5.42
C ALA A 117 -0.43 6.84 6.14
N THR A 118 0.24 5.81 5.62
CA THR A 118 0.26 4.47 6.24
C THR A 118 1.04 4.43 7.54
N LYS A 119 1.97 5.36 7.76
CA LYS A 119 2.70 5.51 9.02
C LYS A 119 1.85 6.16 10.10
N GLU A 120 1.23 7.31 9.78
CA GLU A 120 0.41 8.09 10.72
C GLU A 120 -0.80 7.30 11.23
N VAL A 121 -1.44 6.51 10.35
CA VAL A 121 -2.61 5.68 10.70
C VAL A 121 -2.22 4.49 11.60
N GLY A 122 -1.01 3.93 11.43
CA GLY A 122 -0.47 2.90 12.34
C GLY A 122 0.04 3.45 13.67
N SER A 123 0.39 4.75 13.71
CA SER A 123 0.78 5.47 14.92
C SER A 123 -0.36 6.33 15.43
N GLY A 124 -1.54 5.71 15.65
CA GLY A 124 -2.65 6.34 16.35
C GLY A 124 -2.14 7.04 17.59
N SER A 125 -2.11 8.37 17.51
CA SER A 125 -1.77 9.25 18.61
C SER A 125 -2.68 8.88 19.77
N SER A 126 -2.06 8.47 20.88
CA SER A 126 -2.77 8.40 22.15
C SER A 126 -3.19 9.83 22.48
N VAL A 127 -4.51 10.06 22.53
CA VAL A 127 -5.23 11.20 23.15
C VAL A 127 -4.60 12.58 23.07
#